data_AF-W1YJ64-F1
#
_entry.id   AF-W1YJ64-F1
#
_cell.length_a   1.000
_cell.length_b   1.000
_cell.length_c   1.000
_cell.angle_alpha   90.00
_cell.angle_beta   90.00
_cell.angle_gamma   90.00
#
_symmetry.space_group_name_H-M   'P 1'
#
loop_
_entity.id
_entity.type
_entity.pdbx_description
1 polymer ?
#
loop_
_entity_poly.entity_id
_entity_poly.type
_entity_poly.pdbx_seq_one_letter_code
_entity_poly.pdbx_strand_id
1 'polypeptide(L)' 'YENHPEGHFPTKNGLSTRISKDLKKRGFKFVGPVTIYSHLQASGLINDHGKDCPCFEEINKTADIVRLPVDDEA' A
#
# COMPACT_ATOMS: atom_id res chain seq x y z
N TYR A 1 -6.72 2.55 1.70
CA TYR A 1 -6.82 3.01 3.10
C TYR A 1 -7.59 4.32 3.14
N GLU A 2 -8.40 4.53 4.17
CA GLU A 2 -9.40 5.63 4.19
C GLU A 2 -8.78 7.04 4.14
N ASN A 3 -7.58 7.24 4.70
CA ASN A 3 -6.97 8.58 4.84
C ASN A 3 -6.00 8.97 3.71
N HIS A 4 -5.59 8.04 2.83
CA HIS A 4 -4.61 8.34 1.77
C HIS A 4 -5.07 9.37 0.74
N PRO A 5 -6.36 9.43 0.36
CA PRO A 5 -6.84 10.46 -0.55
C PRO A 5 -6.77 11.89 0.03
N GLU A 6 -6.49 12.06 1.33
CA GLU A 6 -6.44 13.36 2.01
C GLU A 6 -5.03 13.98 2.08
N GLY A 7 -4.04 13.35 1.42
CA GLY A 7 -2.68 13.88 1.30
C GLY A 7 -1.69 13.36 2.34
N HIS A 8 -2.12 12.46 3.24
CA HIS A 8 -1.21 11.74 4.12
C HIS A 8 -0.80 10.41 3.48
N PHE A 9 0.40 10.38 2.90
CA PHE A 9 0.98 9.18 2.29
C PHE A 9 2.01 8.56 3.25
N PRO A 10 1.66 7.49 3.99
CA PRO A 10 2.63 6.82 4.83
C PRO A 10 3.70 6.15 3.97
N THR A 11 4.86 5.87 4.57
CA THR A 11 5.98 5.20 3.86
C THR A 11 5.97 3.68 4.03
N LYS A 12 5.15 3.17 4.95
CA LYS A 12 4.93 1.75 5.26
C LYS A 12 3.60 1.61 6.01
N ASN A 13 3.11 0.38 6.13
CA ASN A 13 1.94 0.06 6.95
C ASN A 13 2.06 -1.34 7.57
N GLY A 14 1.06 -1.73 8.36
CA GLY A 14 1.01 -3.04 9.00
C GLY A 14 1.06 -4.20 8.00
N LEU A 15 0.40 -4.05 6.83
CA LEU A 15 0.47 -5.03 5.75
C LEU A 15 1.91 -5.21 5.20
N SER A 16 2.60 -4.12 4.86
CA SER A 16 3.95 -4.19 4.30
C SER A 16 4.96 -4.71 5.33
N THR A 17 4.80 -4.39 6.62
CA THR A 17 5.60 -4.98 7.69
C THR A 17 5.42 -6.49 7.77
N ARG A 18 4.18 -6.98 7.73
CA ARG A 18 3.89 -8.43 7.76
C ARG A 18 4.49 -9.16 6.57
N ILE A 19 4.31 -8.63 5.36
CA ILE A 19 4.85 -9.24 4.14
C ILE A 19 6.39 -9.20 4.13
N SER A 20 7.01 -8.08 4.53
CA SER A 20 8.48 -8.00 4.69
C SER A 20 9.00 -9.07 5.64
N LYS A 21 8.34 -9.29 6.78
CA LYS A 21 8.72 -10.35 7.74
C LYS A 21 8.61 -11.75 7.11
N ASP A 22 7.55 -12.04 6.37
CA ASP A 22 7.36 -13.33 5.72
C ASP A 22 8.39 -13.57 4.59
N LEU A 23 8.63 -12.58 3.74
CA LEU A 23 9.62 -12.68 2.67
C LEU A 23 11.04 -12.86 3.20
N LYS A 24 11.41 -12.18 4.29
CA LYS A 24 12.70 -12.40 4.97
C LYS A 24 12.84 -13.84 5.46
N LYS A 25 11.77 -14.43 6.03
CA LYS A 25 11.77 -15.85 6.46
C LYS A 25 11.94 -16.81 5.28
N ARG A 26 11.40 -16.47 4.11
CA ARG A 26 11.57 -17.23 2.87
C ARG A 26 12.93 -17.02 2.17
N GLY A 27 13.83 -16.24 2.77
CA GLY A 27 15.20 -16.06 2.28
C GLY A 27 15.42 -14.83 1.39
N PHE A 28 14.39 -14.03 1.11
CA PHE A 28 14.54 -12.81 0.33
C PHE A 28 15.39 -11.78 1.08
N LYS A 29 16.18 -11.02 0.33
CA LYS A 29 17.04 -9.94 0.83
C LYS A 29 16.55 -8.59 0.29
N PHE A 30 16.92 -7.50 0.97
CA PHE A 30 16.50 -6.13 0.62
C PHE A 30 14.97 -5.89 0.60
N VAL A 31 14.20 -6.73 1.27
CA VAL A 31 12.75 -6.64 1.39
C VAL A 31 12.34 -5.97 2.70
N GLY A 32 12.76 -4.72 2.91
CA GLY A 32 12.33 -3.93 4.07
C GLY A 32 10.85 -3.48 3.96
N PRO A 33 10.17 -3.12 5.07
CA PRO A 33 8.76 -2.71 5.03
C PRO A 33 8.46 -1.56 4.07
N VAL A 34 9.36 -0.58 3.95
CA VAL A 34 9.21 0.54 2.99
C VAL A 34 9.31 0.04 1.56
N THR A 35 10.33 -0.77 1.24
CA THR A 35 10.48 -1.38 -0.10
C THR A 35 9.27 -2.20 -0.49
N ILE A 36 8.74 -3.00 0.45
CA ILE A 36 7.54 -3.79 0.23
C ILE A 36 6.32 -2.88 0.05
N TYR A 37 6.19 -1.82 0.84
CA TYR A 37 5.09 -0.87 0.68
C TYR A 37 5.08 -0.26 -0.74
N SER A 38 6.22 0.24 -1.20
CA SER A 38 6.37 0.76 -2.57
C SER A 38 6.08 -0.31 -3.63
N HIS A 39 6.48 -1.56 -3.40
CA HIS A 39 6.16 -2.66 -4.30
C HIS A 39 4.67 -2.97 -4.36
N LEU A 40 3.96 -2.96 -3.23
CA LEU A 40 2.52 -3.17 -3.16
C LEU A 40 1.75 -2.06 -3.87
N GLN A 41 2.21 -0.80 -3.74
CA GLN A 41 1.66 0.33 -4.49
C GLN A 41 1.89 0.14 -6.00
N ALA A 42 3.13 -0.14 -6.41
CA ALA A 42 3.50 -0.26 -7.83
C ALA A 42 2.83 -1.46 -8.54
N SER A 43 2.53 -2.54 -7.79
CA SER A 43 1.84 -3.72 -8.31
C SER A 43 0.31 -3.60 -8.31
N GLY A 44 -0.23 -2.48 -7.81
CA GLY A 44 -1.68 -2.24 -7.75
C GLY A 44 -2.40 -2.95 -6.60
N LEU A 45 -1.67 -3.58 -5.68
CA LEU A 45 -2.25 -4.16 -4.46
C LEU A 45 -2.68 -3.09 -3.45
N ILE A 46 -2.04 -1.92 -3.51
CA ILE A 46 -2.41 -0.73 -2.73
C ILE A 46 -2.67 0.42 -3.72
N ASN A 47 -3.87 0.98 -3.65
CA ASN A 47 -4.21 2.20 -4.39
C ASN A 47 -4.01 3.44 -3.50
N ASP A 48 -2.91 4.15 -3.74
CA ASP A 48 -2.52 5.39 -3.05
C ASP A 48 -2.53 6.61 -3.96
N HIS A 49 -3.27 6.55 -5.08
CA HIS A 49 -3.47 7.75 -5.88
C HIS A 49 -4.21 8.82 -5.05
N GLY A 50 -3.68 10.05 -5.05
CA GLY A 50 -4.37 11.21 -4.47
C GLY A 50 -5.64 11.57 -5.27
N LYS A 51 -6.58 12.29 -4.65
CA LYS A 51 -7.86 12.67 -5.30
C LYS A 51 -7.68 13.43 -6.61
N ASP A 52 -6.63 14.23 -6.71
CA ASP A 52 -6.32 15.03 -7.90
C ASP A 52 -5.54 14.26 -8.97
N CYS A 53 -5.23 12.98 -8.74
CA CYS A 53 -4.59 12.14 -9.75
C CYS A 53 -5.61 11.77 -10.84
N PRO A 54 -5.27 11.92 -12.14
CA PRO A 54 -6.15 11.50 -13.24
C PRO A 54 -6.61 10.04 -13.16
N CYS A 55 -5.78 9.16 -12.60
CA CYS A 55 -6.09 7.74 -12.46
C CYS A 55 -7.01 7.43 -11.26
N PHE A 56 -7.22 8.37 -10.33
CA PHE A 56 -7.94 8.12 -9.08
C PHE A 56 -9.37 7.67 -9.35
N GLU A 57 -10.13 8.42 -10.14
CA GLU A 57 -11.52 8.08 -10.44
C GLU A 57 -11.64 6.79 -11.24
N GLU A 58 -10.79 6.61 -12.25
CA GLU A 58 -10.84 5.45 -13.13
C GLU A 58 -10.62 4.16 -12.35
N ILE A 59 -9.57 4.10 -11.53
CA ILE A 59 -9.25 2.92 -10.72
C ILE A 59 -10.38 2.66 -9.71
N ASN A 60 -10.90 3.70 -9.04
CA ASN A 60 -11.99 3.54 -8.07
C ASN A 60 -13.34 3.12 -8.66
N LYS A 61 -13.57 3.32 -9.97
CA LYS A 61 -14.79 2.89 -10.66
C LYS A 61 -14.68 1.49 -11.26
N THR A 62 -13.49 1.11 -11.71
CA THR A 62 -13.29 -0.08 -12.57
C THR A 62 -12.74 -1.28 -11.83
N ALA A 63 -11.96 -1.07 -10.76
CA ALA A 63 -11.37 -2.15 -9.97
C ALA A 63 -12.28 -2.59 -8.82
N ASP A 64 -12.20 -3.86 -8.45
CA ASP A 64 -12.80 -4.37 -7.21
C ASP A 64 -11.93 -3.97 -6.02
N ILE A 65 -12.26 -2.83 -5.40
CA ILE A 65 -11.47 -2.23 -4.32
C ILE A 65 -12.09 -2.53 -2.96
N VAL A 66 -11.28 -3.08 -2.07
CA VAL A 66 -11.60 -3.19 -0.65
C VAL A 66 -11.00 -2.00 0.10
N ARG A 67 -11.83 -1.27 0.85
CA ARG A 67 -11.36 -0.21 1.75
C ARG A 67 -11.01 -0.82 3.10
N LEU A 68 -9.71 -0.77 3.41
CA LEU A 68 -9.20 -1.20 4.70
C LEU A 68 -9.09 0.00 5.66
N PRO A 69 -9.42 -0.18 6.94
CA PRO A 69 -9.16 0.82 7.97
C PRO A 69 -7.66 1.06 8.08
N VAL A 70 -7.28 2.21 8.64
CA VAL A 70 -5.88 2.51 8.94
C VAL A 70 -5.37 1.47 9.94
N ASP A 71 -4.33 0.73 9.53
CA ASP A 71 -3.64 -0.24 10.36
C ASP A 71 -2.50 0.43 11.14
N ASP A 72 -2.28 0.02 12.39
CA ASP A 72 -1.14 0.46 13.19
C ASP A 72 0.18 0.17 12.45
N GLU A 73 1.07 1.16 12.35
CA GLU A 73 2.38 1.08 11.68
C GLU A 73 3.43 0.19 12.40
N ALA A 74 2.97 -0.72 13.27
CA ALA A 74 3.79 -1.53 14.17
C ALA A 74 4.87 -2.37 13.46
#